data_AF-A0A7C5HFA2-F1
#
_entry.id   AF-A0A7C5HFA2-F1
#
_cell.length_a   1.000
_cell.length_b   1.000
_cell.length_c   1.000
_cell.angle_alpha   90.00
_cell.angle_beta   90.00
_cell.angle_gamma   90.00
#
_symmetry.space_group_name_H-M   'P 1'
#
loop_
_entity.id
_entity.type
_entity.pdbx_description
1 polymer ?
#
loop_
_entity_poly.entity_id
_entity_poly.type
_entity_poly.pdbx_seq_one_letter_code
_entity_poly.pdbx_strand_id
1 'polypeptide(L)'
;MAKRKVKKQVAKGVVYVAATFNNTVITVTDEMGNVLAWSSAGSLGFKGSKKSTPYAAQQAVEDAMTKAKEYGLKEVGVKVQGPGS
;
A
#
# COMPACT_ATOMS: atom_id res chain seq x y z
N MET A 1 -8.29 -11.83 23.77
CA MET A 1 -7.48 -10.65 24.16
C MET A 1 -6.49 -10.35 23.03
N ALA A 2 -6.93 -9.66 21.97
CA ALA A 2 -6.04 -9.33 20.86
C ALA A 2 -5.12 -8.17 21.29
N LYS A 3 -3.81 -8.43 21.38
CA LYS A 3 -2.80 -7.41 21.65
C LYS A 3 -3.02 -6.24 20.68
N ARG A 4 -3.50 -5.10 21.19
CA ARG A 4 -3.43 -3.82 20.47
C ARG A 4 -1.94 -3.58 20.20
N LYS A 5 -1.49 -3.93 18.99
CA LYS A 5 -0.14 -3.63 18.53
C LYS A 5 0.02 -2.13 18.73
N VAL A 6 0.96 -1.76 19.59
CA VAL A 6 1.36 -0.37 19.83
C VAL A 6 1.57 0.25 18.45
N LYS A 7 0.70 1.18 18.07
CA LYS A 7 0.82 1.91 16.80
C LYS A 7 2.11 2.72 16.94
N LYS A 8 3.23 2.19 16.45
CA LYS A 8 4.46 2.97 16.30
C LYS A 8 4.07 4.16 15.44
N GLN A 9 4.16 5.34 16.02
CA GLN A 9 3.99 6.59 15.30
C GLN A 9 5.24 6.75 14.45
N VAL A 10 5.09 6.58 13.14
CA VAL A 10 6.22 6.70 12.23
C VAL A 10 6.00 7.92 11.37
N ALA A 11 6.85 8.92 11.55
CA ALA A 11 6.73 10.20 10.84
C ALA A 11 7.14 10.09 9.37
N LYS A 12 8.10 9.20 9.07
CA LYS A 12 8.73 9.02 7.76
C LYS A 12 8.65 7.56 7.30
N GLY A 13 8.16 7.34 6.09
CA GLY A 13 8.04 6.00 5.52
C GLY A 13 8.36 5.94 4.04
N VAL A 14 8.29 4.73 3.48
CA VAL A 14 8.46 4.47 2.06
C VAL A 14 7.27 3.67 1.56
N VAL A 15 6.63 4.15 0.50
CA VAL A 15 5.55 3.47 -0.21
C VAL A 15 6.15 2.78 -1.42
N TYR A 16 6.07 1.45 -1.43
CA TYR A 16 6.43 0.61 -2.56
C TYR A 16 5.19 0.31 -3.38
N VAL A 17 5.22 0.71 -4.65
CA VAL A 17 4.18 0.43 -5.63
C VAL A 17 4.72 -0.59 -6.61
N ALA A 18 4.28 -1.84 -6.47
CA ALA A 18 4.60 -2.91 -7.40
C ALA A 18 3.47 -3.03 -8.43
N ALA A 19 3.70 -2.47 -9.62
CA ALA A 19 2.77 -2.47 -10.74
C ALA A 19 3.16 -3.57 -11.73
N THR A 20 2.40 -4.68 -11.73
CA THR A 20 2.55 -5.77 -12.69
C THR A 20 1.40 -5.73 -13.70
N PHE A 21 1.54 -6.40 -14.85
CA PHE A 21 0.48 -6.50 -15.87
C PHE A 21 -0.85 -7.08 -15.36
N ASN A 22 -0.84 -7.80 -14.24
CA ASN A 22 -2.01 -8.52 -13.72
C ASN A 22 -2.50 -8.00 -12.36
N ASN A 23 -1.73 -7.15 -11.69
CA ASN A 23 -2.05 -6.66 -10.34
C ASN A 23 -1.18 -5.47 -9.96
N THR A 24 -1.75 -4.58 -9.15
CA THR A 24 -1.00 -3.54 -8.43
C THR A 24 -1.03 -3.84 -6.94
N VAL A 25 0.17 -3.92 -6.34
CA VAL A 25 0.34 -4.12 -4.90
C VAL A 25 1.04 -2.90 -4.33
N ILE A 26 0.46 -2.33 -3.27
CA ILE A 26 0.97 -1.17 -2.59
C ILE A 26 1.36 -1.60 -1.19
N THR A 27 2.62 -1.37 -0.83
CA THR A 27 3.16 -1.69 0.48
C THR A 27 3.73 -0.44 1.10
N VAL A 28 3.26 -0.08 2.28
CA VAL A 28 3.76 1.05 3.05
C VAL A 28 4.66 0.52 4.14
N THR A 29 5.89 1.01 4.17
CA THR A 29 6.90 0.64 5.15
C THR A 29 7.44 1.85 5.89
N ASP A 30 8.11 1.58 7.01
CA ASP A 30 8.98 2.55 7.67
C ASP A 30 10.31 2.70 6.91
N GLU A 31 11.12 3.70 7.28
CA GLU A 31 12.50 3.84 6.79
C GLU A 31 13.37 2.61 7.10
N MET A 32 13.04 1.86 8.16
CA MET A 32 13.71 0.61 8.52
C MET A 32 13.24 -0.60 7.71
N GLY A 33 12.27 -0.44 6.78
CA GLY A 33 11.73 -1.53 5.98
C GLY A 33 10.66 -2.39 6.66
N ASN A 34 10.18 -1.98 7.85
CA ASN A 34 9.06 -2.66 8.50
C ASN A 34 7.75 -2.33 7.79
N VAL A 35 6.97 -3.33 7.42
CA VAL A 35 5.67 -3.13 6.76
C VAL A 35 4.64 -2.65 7.80
N LEU A 36 4.08 -1.47 7.58
CA LEU A 36 3.00 -0.90 8.38
C LEU A 36 1.63 -1.33 7.85
N ALA A 37 1.45 -1.18 6.54
CA ALA A 37 0.20 -1.44 5.85
C ALA A 37 0.49 -1.90 4.43
N TRP A 38 -0.42 -2.68 3.87
CA TRP A 38 -0.37 -3.05 2.46
C TRP A 38 -1.80 -3.21 1.94
N SER A 39 -1.94 -3.03 0.64
CA SER A 39 -3.17 -3.30 -0.08
C SER A 39 -2.87 -3.69 -1.52
N SER A 40 -3.85 -4.26 -2.20
CA SER A 40 -3.73 -4.62 -3.61
C SER A 40 -5.09 -4.57 -4.27
N ALA A 41 -5.10 -4.44 -5.60
CA ALA A 41 -6.34 -4.51 -6.38
C ALA A 41 -7.12 -5.81 -6.07
N GLY A 42 -6.41 -6.94 -5.93
CA GLY A 42 -7.04 -8.21 -5.53
C GLY A 42 -7.67 -8.18 -4.13
N SER A 43 -7.05 -7.51 -3.17
CA SER A 43 -7.56 -7.43 -1.78
C SER A 43 -8.82 -6.59 -1.65
N LEU A 44 -9.06 -5.66 -2.58
CA LEU A 44 -10.28 -4.84 -2.64
C LEU A 44 -11.45 -5.54 -3.32
N GLY A 45 -11.28 -6.79 -3.77
CA GLY A 45 -12.34 -7.56 -4.43
C GLY A 45 -12.41 -7.37 -5.94
N PHE A 46 -11.46 -6.66 -6.56
CA PHE A 46 -11.35 -6.66 -8.02
C PHE A 46 -10.97 -8.06 -8.51
N LYS A 47 -11.72 -8.57 -9.50
CA LYS A 47 -11.55 -9.90 -10.10
C LYS A 47 -11.27 -9.79 -11.60
N GLY A 48 -10.56 -10.79 -12.14
CA GLY A 48 -10.20 -10.86 -13.56
C GLY A 48 -9.41 -9.64 -14.06
N SER A 49 -9.66 -9.22 -15.29
CA SER A 49 -8.99 -8.11 -15.97
C SER A 49 -9.18 -6.75 -15.28
N LYS A 50 -10.17 -6.62 -14.38
CA LYS A 50 -10.38 -5.38 -13.62
C LYS A 50 -9.23 -5.10 -12.64
N LYS A 51 -8.44 -6.11 -12.25
CA LYS A 51 -7.28 -5.95 -11.35
C LYS A 51 -6.12 -5.16 -11.96
N SER A 52 -6.01 -5.18 -13.28
CA SER A 52 -4.96 -4.47 -14.04
C SER A 52 -5.37 -3.06 -14.44
N THR A 53 -6.55 -2.60 -14.04
CA THR A 53 -7.02 -1.27 -14.42
C THR A 53 -6.39 -0.19 -13.54
N PRO A 54 -6.15 1.02 -14.08
CA PRO A 54 -5.63 2.14 -13.30
C PRO A 54 -6.59 2.53 -12.16
N TYR A 55 -7.90 2.29 -12.33
CA TYR A 55 -8.89 2.52 -11.28
C TYR A 55 -8.69 1.59 -10.07
N ALA A 56 -8.46 0.31 -10.31
CA ALA A 56 -8.20 -0.64 -9.22
C ALA A 56 -6.87 -0.34 -8.51
N ALA A 57 -5.87 0.14 -9.24
CA ALA A 57 -4.61 0.60 -8.67
C ALA A 57 -4.81 1.82 -7.75
N GLN A 58 -5.57 2.82 -8.20
CA GLN A 58 -5.90 4.01 -7.38
C GLN A 58 -6.62 3.63 -6.10
N GLN A 59 -7.64 2.77 -6.19
CA GLN A 59 -8.39 2.36 -5.01
C GLN A 59 -7.51 1.59 -4.02
N ALA A 60 -6.58 0.76 -4.52
CA ALA A 60 -5.62 0.04 -3.69
C ALA A 60 -4.60 0.98 -3.02
N VAL A 61 -4.17 2.04 -3.70
CA VAL A 61 -3.37 3.11 -3.09
C VAL A 61 -4.14 3.80 -1.98
N GLU A 62 -5.40 4.15 -2.21
CA GLU A 62 -6.23 4.88 -1.24
C GLU A 62 -6.46 4.08 0.05
N ASP A 63 -6.75 2.78 -0.08
CA ASP A 63 -6.92 1.88 1.06
C ASP A 63 -5.60 1.70 1.85
N ALA A 64 -4.48 1.49 1.15
CA ALA A 64 -3.16 1.40 1.79
C ALA A 64 -2.79 2.70 2.53
N MET A 65 -3.04 3.86 1.91
CA MET A 65 -2.77 5.18 2.47
C MET A 65 -3.67 5.50 3.67
N THR A 66 -4.93 5.09 3.62
CA THR A 66 -5.86 5.27 4.75
C THR A 66 -5.39 4.50 5.98
N LYS A 67 -4.98 3.23 5.79
CA LYS A 67 -4.38 2.41 6.85
C LYS A 67 -3.06 3.01 7.35
N ALA A 68 -2.24 3.53 6.45
CA ALA A 68 -0.97 4.17 6.77
C ALA A 68 -1.12 5.48 7.58
N LYS A 69 -2.13 6.30 7.27
CA LYS A 69 -2.43 7.54 8.01
C LYS A 69 -2.70 7.30 9.49
N GLU A 70 -3.29 6.15 9.84
CA GLU A 70 -3.52 5.78 11.24
C GLU A 70 -2.22 5.59 12.06
N TYR A 71 -1.08 5.39 11.38
CA TYR A 71 0.25 5.26 11.99
C TYR A 71 0.99 6.60 12.10
N GLY A 72 0.39 7.72 11.72
CA GLY A 72 1.00 9.06 11.86
C GLY A 72 2.06 9.41 10.82
N LEU A 73 2.06 8.72 9.67
CA LEU A 73 2.91 9.04 8.53
C LEU A 73 2.65 10.46 8.03
N LYS A 74 3.69 11.29 8.07
CA LYS A 74 3.68 12.69 7.58
C LYS A 74 4.42 12.83 6.26
N GLU A 75 5.57 12.18 6.14
CA GLU A 75 6.40 12.17 4.96
C GLU A 75 6.54 10.74 4.44
N VAL A 76 6.36 10.56 3.14
CA VAL A 76 6.51 9.27 2.49
C VAL A 76 7.33 9.42 1.22
N GLY A 77 8.35 8.57 1.06
CA GLY A 77 9.03 8.39 -0.21
C GLY A 77 8.28 7.38 -1.07
N VAL A 78 8.05 7.65 -2.34
CA VAL A 78 7.37 6.70 -3.24
C VAL A 78 8.41 6.00 -4.11
N LYS A 79 8.36 4.66 -4.13
CA LYS A 79 9.16 3.81 -5.01
C LYS A 79 8.24 2.99 -5.88
N VAL A 80 8.27 3.27 -7.18
CA VAL A 80 7.47 2.54 -8.17
C VAL A 80 8.36 1.50 -8.84
N GLN A 81 7.88 0.27 -8.91
CA GLN A 81 8.56 -0.84 -9.58
C GLN A 81 7.58 -1.60 -10.46
N GLY A 82 8.04 -1.88 -11.69
CA GLY A 82 7.34 -2.72 -12.64
C GLY A 82 6.87 -1.96 -13.88
N PRO A 83 6.67 -2.66 -15.00
CA PRO A 83 6.40 -2.07 -16.32
C PRO A 83 4.92 -1.69 -16.50
N GLY A 84 4.18 -1.46 -15.40
CA GLY A 84 2.71 -1.41 -15.35
C GLY A 84 2.04 -0.89 -16.62
N SER A 85 1.03 -1.63 -17.08
CA SER A 85 0.19 -1.28 -18.24
C SER A 85 -0.74 -0.12 -17.96
#